data_AF-A0A9D9T0G0-F1
#
_entry.id   AF-A0A9D9T0G0-F1
#
_cell.length_a   1.000
_cell.length_b   1.000
_cell.length_c   1.000
_cell.angle_alpha   90.00
_cell.angle_beta   90.00
_cell.angle_gamma   90.00
#
_symmetry.space_group_name_H-M   'P 1'
#
loop_
_entity.id
_entity.type
_entity.pdbx_description
1 polymer ?
#
loop_
_entity_poly.entity_id
_entity_poly.type
_entity_poly.pdbx_seq_one_letter_code
_entity_poly.pdbx_strand_id
1 'polypeptide(L)'
;IAREAKVPVLEAPPLARALYAHGELDREIPFALYSAVAQVLAYVFQLRAAMSGRGPWPTGLPDITVPPELDPHHTASPTRAEQA
;
A
#
# COMPACT_ATOMS: atom_id res chain seq x y z
N ILE A 1 6.40 -20.14 1.72
CA ILE A 1 6.85 -19.34 2.89
C ILE A 1 5.76 -18.45 3.49
N ALA A 2 5.37 -17.28 2.94
CA ALA A 2 4.45 -16.35 3.62
C ALA A 2 3.12 -17.00 4.06
N ARG A 3 2.51 -17.80 3.18
CA ARG A 3 1.28 -18.56 3.49
C ARG A 3 1.48 -19.59 4.62
N GLU A 4 2.59 -20.33 4.61
CA GLU A 4 2.93 -21.32 5.64
C GLU A 4 3.20 -20.66 6.99
N ALA A 5 3.84 -19.49 6.97
CA ALA A 5 4.12 -18.66 8.14
C ALA A 5 2.91 -17.83 8.63
N LYS A 6 1.74 -17.99 8.00
CA LYS A 6 0.50 -17.25 8.32
C LYS A 6 0.67 -15.71 8.25
N VAL A 7 1.53 -15.25 7.35
CA VAL A 7 1.68 -13.82 7.02
C VAL A 7 0.61 -13.44 5.99
N PRO A 8 -0.27 -12.47 6.27
CA PRO A 8 -1.27 -12.01 5.30
C PRO A 8 -0.62 -11.48 4.02
N VAL A 9 -1.21 -11.83 2.87
CA VAL A 9 -0.79 -11.33 1.55
C VAL A 9 -1.94 -10.51 0.98
N LEU A 10 -1.65 -9.28 0.60
CA LEU A 10 -2.59 -8.35 -0.02
C LEU A 10 -2.04 -7.89 -1.37
N GLU A 11 -2.95 -7.54 -2.27
CA GLU A 11 -2.60 -7.03 -3.59
C GLU A 11 -2.80 -5.51 -3.62
N ALA A 12 -1.69 -4.77 -3.72
CA ALA A 12 -1.68 -3.32 -3.88
C ALA A 12 -0.61 -2.96 -4.93
N PRO A 13 -0.91 -3.13 -6.24
CA PRO A 13 0.12 -3.08 -7.28
C PRO A 13 0.93 -1.76 -7.33
N PRO A 14 0.32 -0.56 -7.23
CA PRO A 14 1.08 0.70 -7.21
C PRO A 14 2.07 0.78 -6.04
N LEU A 15 1.63 0.43 -4.83
CA LEU A 15 2.48 0.47 -3.63
C LEU A 15 3.59 -0.58 -3.69
N ALA A 16 3.27 -1.78 -4.17
CA ALA A 16 4.28 -2.84 -4.33
C ALA A 16 5.40 -2.41 -5.27
N ARG A 17 5.07 -1.76 -6.41
CA ARG A 17 6.07 -1.23 -7.34
C ARG A 17 6.88 -0.08 -6.76
N ALA A 18 6.21 0.86 -6.09
CA ALA A 18 6.89 2.01 -5.46
C ALA A 18 7.86 1.57 -4.36
N LEU A 19 7.45 0.64 -3.50
CA LEU A 19 8.34 0.06 -2.47
C LEU A 19 9.50 -0.72 -3.08
N TYR A 20 9.27 -1.43 -4.17
CA TYR A 20 10.33 -2.15 -4.86
C TYR A 20 11.33 -1.21 -5.54
N ALA A 21 10.87 -0.09 -6.11
CA ALA A 21 11.71 0.86 -6.82
C ALA A 21 12.48 1.82 -5.90
N HIS A 22 11.87 2.22 -4.78
CA HIS A 22 12.40 3.28 -3.91
C HIS A 22 12.76 2.80 -2.49
N GLY A 23 12.34 1.60 -2.09
CA GLY A 23 12.71 1.00 -0.82
C GLY A 23 14.02 0.24 -0.93
N GLU A 24 14.85 0.36 0.09
CA GLU A 24 16.06 -0.44 0.24
C GLU A 24 15.85 -1.52 1.30
N LEU A 25 16.48 -2.69 1.12
CA LEU A 25 16.42 -3.76 2.09
C LEU A 25 17.06 -3.31 3.42
N ASP A 26 16.44 -3.71 4.53
CA ASP A 26 16.86 -3.38 5.91
C ASP A 26 16.94 -1.87 6.19
N ARG A 27 16.27 -1.05 5.37
CA ARG A 27 16.12 0.39 5.55
C ARG A 27 14.68 0.76 5.86
N GLU A 28 14.53 1.97 6.37
CA GLU A 28 13.22 2.56 6.60
C GLU A 28 12.50 2.82 5.28
N ILE A 29 11.17 2.83 5.35
CA ILE A 29 10.32 3.17 4.21
C ILE A 29 10.60 4.64 3.81
N PRO A 30 10.59 5.00 2.52
CA PRO A 30 10.65 6.40 2.11
C PRO A 30 9.47 7.19 2.69
N PHE A 31 9.73 8.41 3.20
CA PHE A 31 8.72 9.24 3.85
C PHE A 31 7.45 9.44 2.99
N ALA A 32 7.63 9.62 1.68
CA ALA A 32 6.52 9.82 0.75
C ALA A 32 5.59 8.60 0.60
N LEU A 33 6.00 7.41 1.06
CA LEU A 33 5.19 6.20 1.06
C LEU A 33 4.56 5.88 2.43
N TYR A 34 4.83 6.68 3.48
CA TYR A 34 4.35 6.41 4.84
C TYR A 34 2.84 6.28 4.94
N SER A 35 2.10 7.21 4.35
CA SER A 35 0.64 7.19 4.39
C SER A 35 0.07 5.92 3.73
N ALA A 36 0.62 5.53 2.58
CA ALA A 36 0.20 4.33 1.86
C ALA A 36 0.49 3.06 2.67
N VAL A 37 1.67 2.96 3.28
CA VAL A 37 2.01 1.80 4.14
C VAL A 37 1.20 1.79 5.44
N ALA A 38 0.92 2.95 6.03
CA ALA A 38 0.09 3.05 7.24
C ALA A 38 -1.32 2.49 7.01
N GLN A 39 -1.92 2.76 5.84
CA GLN A 39 -3.21 2.18 5.47
C GLN A 39 -3.16 0.66 5.37
N VAL A 40 -2.10 0.10 4.78
CA VAL A 40 -1.86 -1.35 4.73
C VAL A 40 -1.77 -1.94 6.14
N LEU A 41 -0.97 -1.33 7.01
CA LEU A 41 -0.81 -1.78 8.39
C LEU A 41 -2.15 -1.74 9.12
N ALA A 42 -2.91 -0.65 8.99
CA ALA A 42 -4.24 -0.51 9.60
C ALA A 42 -5.19 -1.63 9.15
N TYR A 43 -5.21 -1.96 7.85
CA TYR A 43 -6.00 -3.07 7.33
C TYR A 43 -5.57 -4.42 7.93
N VAL A 44 -4.27 -4.71 7.97
CA VAL A 44 -3.73 -5.95 8.54
C VAL A 44 -4.05 -6.06 10.04
N PHE A 45 -3.96 -4.95 10.79
CA PHE A 45 -4.33 -4.93 12.20
C PHE A 45 -5.82 -5.26 12.41
N GLN A 46 -6.71 -4.66 11.61
CA GLN A 46 -8.14 -4.96 11.65
C GLN A 46 -8.42 -6.42 11.27
N LEU A 47 -7.79 -6.92 10.20
CA LEU A 47 -7.93 -8.31 9.77
C LEU A 47 -7.52 -9.29 10.87
N ARG A 48 -6.38 -9.05 11.52
CA ARG A 48 -5.92 -9.88 12.64
C ARG A 48 -6.86 -9.80 13.85
N ALA A 49 -7.41 -8.63 14.14
CA ALA A 49 -8.40 -8.47 15.21
C ALA A 49 -9.66 -9.27 14.93
N ALA A 50 -10.21 -9.17 13.71
CA ALA A 50 -11.39 -9.91 13.24
C ALA A 50 -11.18 -11.43 13.31
N MET A 51 -10.04 -11.93 12.80
CA MET A 51 -9.68 -13.35 12.85
C MET A 51 -9.58 -13.90 14.29
N SER A 52 -9.31 -13.03 15.27
CA SER A 52 -9.26 -13.40 16.69
C SER A 52 -10.59 -13.18 17.44
N GLY A 53 -11.67 -12.80 16.74
CA GLY A 53 -12.97 -12.50 17.35
C GLY A 53 -13.00 -11.21 18.16
N ARG A 54 -12.01 -10.34 18.01
CA ARG A 54 -11.84 -9.09 18.78
C ARG A 54 -12.28 -7.83 18.03
N GLY A 55 -12.90 -7.97 16.86
CA GLY A 55 -13.35 -6.83 16.08
C GLY A 55 -14.16 -7.24 14.85
N PRO A 56 -14.78 -6.26 14.18
CA PRO A 56 -15.47 -6.50 12.92
C PRO A 56 -14.48 -6.83 11.80
N TRP A 57 -14.95 -7.57 10.79
CA TRP A 57 -14.20 -7.79 9.56
C TRP A 57 -13.99 -6.46 8.82
N PRO A 58 -12.79 -6.22 8.24
CA PRO A 58 -12.56 -5.00 7.47
C PRO A 58 -13.42 -5.01 6.20
N THR A 59 -14.03 -3.86 5.88
CA THR A 59 -14.99 -3.70 4.77
C THR A 59 -14.35 -3.79 3.37
N GLY A 60 -13.02 -3.82 3.29
CA GLY A 60 -12.25 -3.90 2.05
C GLY A 60 -10.87 -3.28 2.22
N LEU A 61 -9.98 -3.50 1.26
CA LEU A 61 -8.70 -2.77 1.23
C LEU A 61 -9.03 -1.31 0.87
N PRO A 62 -8.56 -0.31 1.63
CA PRO A 62 -8.71 1.09 1.24
C PRO A 62 -8.03 1.33 -0.12
N ASP A 63 -8.44 2.39 -0.82
CA ASP A 63 -7.72 2.83 -2.01
C ASP A 63 -6.34 3.34 -1.59
N ILE A 64 -5.32 2.48 -1.74
CA ILE A 64 -3.95 2.82 -1.38
C ILE A 64 -3.37 3.66 -2.51
N THR A 65 -3.55 4.98 -2.37
CA THR A 65 -2.97 5.94 -3.30
C THR A 65 -1.48 6.11 -3.02
N VAL A 66 -0.67 5.91 -4.05
CA VAL A 66 0.76 6.24 -4.06
C VAL A 66 0.92 7.56 -4.81
N PRO A 67 1.80 8.48 -4.35
CA PRO A 67 2.12 9.68 -5.13
C PRO A 67 2.53 9.32 -6.57
N PRO A 68 1.96 9.97 -7.61
CA PRO A 68 2.20 9.65 -9.01
C PRO A 68 3.68 9.61 -9.40
N GLU A 69 4.52 10.39 -8.71
CA GLU A 69 5.94 10.50 -8.97
C GLU A 69 6.74 9.27 -8.52
N LEU A 70 6.15 8.41 -7.69
CA LEU A 70 6.79 7.26 -7.06
C LEU A 70 6.28 5.91 -7.57
N ASP A 71 5.27 5.89 -8.44
CA ASP A 71 4.87 4.66 -9.14
C ASP A 71 5.56 4.62 -10.52
N PRO A 72 6.54 3.72 -10.73
CA PRO A 72 7.27 3.63 -12.01
C PRO A 72 6.37 3.33 -13.22
N HIS A 73 5.15 2.83 -12.99
CA HIS A 73 4.17 2.55 -14.04
C HIS A 73 3.02 3.54 -14.08
N HIS A 74 3.10 4.64 -13.34
CA HIS A 74 2.20 5.76 -13.56
C HIS A 74 2.59 6.42 -14.88
N THR A 75 1.98 5.97 -15.98
CA THR A 75 1.94 6.77 -17.20
C THR A 75 1.23 8.06 -16.82
N ALA A 76 1.98 9.15 -16.68
CA ALA A 76 1.41 10.47 -16.50
C ALA A 76 0.34 10.63 -17.59
N SER A 77 -0.94 10.61 -17.20
CA SER A 77 -1.96 11.16 -18.09
C SER A 77 -1.56 12.61 -18.24
N PRO A 78 -1.18 13.09 -19.44
CA PRO A 78 -0.97 14.51 -19.60
C PRO A 78 -2.33 15.14 -19.28
N THR A 79 -2.42 15.87 -18.17
CA THR A 79 -3.58 16.73 -17.93
C THR A 79 -3.59 17.74 -19.07
N ARG A 80 -4.39 17.42 -20.08
CA ARG A 80 -4.70 18.27 -21.21
C ARG A 80 -5.60 19.39 -20.68
N ALA A 81 -5.11 20.62 -20.85
CA ALA A 81 -5.80 21.91 -20.71
C ALA A 81 -6.04 22.35 -19.23
N GLU A 82 -5.96 23.61 -18.81
CA GLU A 82 -6.10 24.93 -19.46
C GLU A 82 -5.74 25.96 -18.35
N GLN A 83 -4.91 26.99 -18.52
CA GLN A 83 -5.35 28.38 -18.73
C GLN A 83 -4.16 29.35 -18.57
N ALA A 84 -3.69 29.94 -19.68
CA ALA A 84 -3.28 31.34 -19.83
C ALA A 84 -2.94 31.60 -21.31
#